data_AF-A0A7C2SJG2-F1
#
_entry.id   AF-A0A7C2SJG2-F1
#
_cell.length_a   1.000
_cell.length_b   1.000
_cell.length_c   1.000
_cell.angle_alpha   90.00
_cell.angle_beta   90.00
_cell.angle_gamma   90.00
#
_symmetry.space_group_name_H-M   'P 1'
#
loop_
_entity.id
_entity.type
_entity.pdbx_description
1 polymer ?
#
loop_
_entity_poly.entity_id
_entity_poly.type
_entity_poly.pdbx_seq_one_letter_code
_entity_poly.pdbx_strand_id
1 'polypeptide(L)' 'MSDPTINTATSLQILRQTYTDKVLKTIIPRNTDLRDAHFNQKDIFAFNPKSKAALAYNKLIHELFDL' A
#
# COMPACT_ATOMS: atom_id res chain seq x y z
N MET A 1 -5.73 -2.77 25.86
CA MET A 1 -4.96 -3.26 24.70
C MET A 1 -5.62 -2.67 23.47
N SER A 2 -5.09 -1.58 22.92
CA SER A 2 -5.67 -0.88 21.78
C SER A 2 -5.46 -1.71 20.52
N ASP A 3 -6.54 -2.12 19.86
CA ASP A 3 -6.44 -2.86 18.60
C ASP A 3 -5.61 -2.07 17.58
N PRO A 4 -4.49 -2.63 17.08
CA PRO A 4 -3.60 -1.91 16.16
C PRO A 4 -4.32 -1.49 14.87
N THR A 5 -5.39 -2.19 14.51
CA THR A 5 -6.27 -1.86 13.38
C THR A 5 -7.00 -0.54 13.58
N ILE A 6 -7.50 -0.27 14.79
CA ILE A 6 -8.25 0.96 15.13
C ILE A 6 -7.30 2.15 15.12
N ASN A 7 -6.13 2.02 15.75
CA ASN A 7 -5.14 3.11 15.77
C ASN A 7 -4.62 3.47 14.37
N THR A 8 -4.48 2.47 13.49
CA THR A 8 -4.07 2.70 12.10
C THR A 8 -5.13 3.48 11.33
N ALA A 9 -6.41 3.17 11.53
CA ALA A 9 -7.52 3.88 10.89
C ALA A 9 -7.61 5.35 11.36
N THR A 10 -7.51 5.59 12.66
CA THR A 10 -7.53 6.96 13.23
C THR A 10 -6.33 7.77 12.75
N SER A 11 -5.14 7.17 12.71
CA SER A 11 -3.92 7.84 12.22
C SER A 11 -4.03 8.19 10.74
N LEU A 12 -4.58 7.29 9.92
CA LEU A 12 -4.83 7.55 8.49
C LEU A 12 -5.83 8.70 8.30
N GLN A 13 -6.88 8.76 9.13
CA GLN A 13 -7.86 9.83 9.08
C GLN A 13 -7.22 11.19 9.40
N ILE A 14 -6.39 11.26 10.45
CA ILE A 14 -5.67 12.48 10.82
C ILE A 14 -4.71 12.90 9.71
N LEU A 15 -3.96 11.96 9.11
CA LEU A 15 -3.06 12.24 8.00
C LEU A 15 -3.80 12.80 6.78
N ARG A 16 -4.98 12.26 6.44
CA ARG A 16 -5.80 12.77 5.34
C ARG A 16 -6.40 14.14 5.63
N GLN A 17 -6.72 14.45 6.89
CA GLN A 17 -7.22 15.77 7.28
C GLN A 17 -6.11 16.84 7.28
N THR A 18 -4.88 16.46 7.61
CA THR A 18 -3.74 17.38 7.71
C THR A 18 -3.01 17.58 6.38
N TYR A 19 -2.96 16.54 5.54
CA TYR A 19 -2.21 16.52 4.28
C TYR A 19 -3.12 16.13 3.10
N THR A 20 -4.29 16.76 3.02
CA THR A 20 -5.40 16.44 2.10
C THR A 20 -4.97 16.18 0.67
N ASP A 21 -4.09 17.03 0.12
CA ASP A 21 -3.68 16.97 -1.29
C ASP A 21 -2.37 16.20 -1.50
N LYS A 22 -1.72 15.76 -0.41
CA LYS A 22 -0.43 15.05 -0.45
C LYS A 22 -0.54 13.56 -0.12
N VAL A 23 -1.70 13.12 0.39
CA VAL A 23 -1.94 11.72 0.73
C VAL A 23 -2.72 11.04 -0.38
N LEU A 24 -2.06 10.10 -1.05
CA LEU A 24 -2.66 9.25 -2.07
C LEU A 24 -3.83 8.42 -1.49
N LYS A 25 -4.84 8.18 -2.31
CA LYS A 25 -6.01 7.36 -1.96
C LYS A 25 -5.62 5.89 -1.92
N THR A 26 -4.65 5.47 -2.73
CA THR A 26 -4.19 4.09 -2.79
C THR A 26 -3.47 3.67 -1.51
N ILE A 27 -3.93 2.58 -0.91
CA ILE A 27 -3.35 1.99 0.29
C ILE A 27 -2.63 0.69 -0.10
N ILE A 28 -1.35 0.60 0.23
CA ILE A 28 -0.58 -0.65 0.05
C ILE A 28 -0.79 -1.52 1.30
N PRO A 29 -1.49 -2.67 1.18
CA PRO A 29 -1.71 -3.54 2.31
C PRO A 29 -0.40 -4.22 2.71
N ARG A 30 -0.25 -4.46 4.02
CA ARG A 30 0.83 -5.31 4.52
C ARG A 30 0.59 -6.75 4.05
N ASN A 31 1.48 -7.29 3.23
CA ASN A 31 1.33 -8.62 2.63
C ASN A 31 2.64 -9.41 2.78
N THR A 32 2.54 -10.72 2.99
CA THR A 32 3.68 -11.64 3.04
C THR A 32 4.36 -11.76 1.68
N ASP A 33 3.60 -11.69 0.58
CA ASP A 33 4.14 -11.77 -0.78
C ASP A 33 5.20 -10.69 -1.07
N LEU A 34 5.05 -9.51 -0.46
CA LEU A 34 6.01 -8.39 -0.59
C LEU A 34 7.33 -8.72 0.10
N ARG A 35 7.26 -9.38 1.26
CA ARG A 35 8.42 -9.84 2.01
C ARG A 35 9.12 -10.98 1.29
N ASP A 36 8.35 -11.92 0.73
CA ASP A 36 8.90 -13.05 0.00
C ASP A 36 9.51 -12.62 -1.33
N ALA A 37 8.88 -11.68 -2.06
CA ALA A 37 9.45 -11.08 -3.25
C ALA A 37 10.79 -10.39 -2.94
N HIS A 38 10.85 -9.60 -1.86
CA HIS A 38 12.08 -8.96 -1.40
C HIS A 38 13.16 -9.99 -1.04
N PHE A 39 12.80 -11.07 -0.33
CA PHE A 39 13.73 -12.14 0.03
C PHE A 39 14.27 -12.89 -1.20
N ASN A 40 13.44 -13.06 -2.24
CA ASN A 40 13.83 -13.65 -3.51
C ASN A 40 14.54 -12.66 -4.45
N GLN A 41 14.81 -11.42 -4.00
CA GLN A 41 15.43 -10.35 -4.81
C GLN A 41 14.69 -10.09 -6.12
N LYS A 42 13.36 -10.27 -6.12
CA LYS A 42 12.50 -10.09 -7.29
C LYS A 42 11.49 -8.99 -7.02
N ASP A 43 11.12 -8.27 -8.07
CA ASP A 43 10.00 -7.34 -8.00
C ASP A 43 8.69 -8.09 -7.73
N ILE A 44 7.78 -7.45 -7.00
CA ILE A 44 6.47 -8.06 -6.68
C ILE A 44 5.67 -8.41 -7.94
N PHE A 45 5.86 -7.66 -9.03
CA PHE A 45 5.24 -7.93 -10.32
C PHE A 45 5.79 -9.21 -10.97
N ALA A 46 7.10 -9.44 -10.86
CA ALA A 46 7.76 -10.63 -11.40
C ALA A 46 7.56 -11.86 -10.50
N PHE A 47 7.47 -11.65 -9.19
CA PHE A 47 7.24 -12.71 -8.21
C PHE A 47 5.79 -13.19 -8.22
N ASN A 48 4.83 -12.27 -8.11
CA ASN A 48 3.42 -12.59 -8.14
C ASN A 48 2.57 -11.40 -8.65
N PRO A 49 2.29 -11.34 -9.97
CA PRO A 49 1.54 -10.23 -10.56
C PRO A 49 0.07 -10.18 -10.13
N LYS A 50 -0.48 -11.29 -9.61
CA LYS A 50 -1.86 -11.37 -9.11
C LYS A 50 -1.97 -11.12 -7.60
N SER A 51 -0.86 -10.85 -6.91
CA SER A 51 -0.88 -10.56 -5.49
C SER A 51 -1.62 -9.25 -5.19
N LYS A 52 -2.22 -9.18 -3.99
CA LYS A 52 -2.84 -7.93 -3.51
C LYS A 52 -1.86 -6.76 -3.47
N ALA A 53 -0.57 -7.07 -3.25
CA ALA A 53 0.50 -6.09 -3.25
C ALA A 53 0.79 -5.55 -4.66
N ALA A 54 0.94 -6.41 -5.66
CA ALA A 54 1.14 -6.01 -7.05
C ALA A 54 -0.01 -5.14 -7.57
N LEU A 55 -1.26 -5.55 -7.27
CA LEU A 55 -2.44 -4.76 -7.65
C LEU A 55 -2.48 -3.39 -6.97
N ALA A 56 -2.09 -3.30 -5.70
CA ALA A 56 -2.03 -2.02 -4.99
C ALA A 56 -0.94 -1.09 -5.55
N TYR A 57 0.25 -1.61 -5.85
CA TYR A 57 1.30 -0.82 -6.51
C TYR A 57 0.90 -0.38 -7.90
N ASN A 58 0.20 -1.23 -8.67
CA ASN A 58 -0.28 -0.83 -9.98
C ASN A 58 -1.28 0.34 -9.90
N LYS A 59 -2.20 0.29 -8.92
CA LYS A 59 -3.10 1.42 -8.63
C LYS A 59 -2.36 2.69 -8.22
N LEU A 60 -1.29 2.56 -7.43
CA LEU A 60 -0.48 3.70 -7.02
C LEU A 60 0.22 4.33 -8.23
N ILE A 61 0.74 3.52 -9.14
CA ILE A 61 1.36 4.00 -10.38
C ILE A 61 0.32 4.74 -11.23
N HIS A 62 -0.89 4.20 -11.39
CA HIS A 62 -1.94 4.89 -12.14
C HIS A 62 -2.34 6.22 -11.48
N GLU A 63 -2.45 6.25 -10.15
CA GLU A 63 -2.76 7.48 -9.39
C GLU A 63 -1.64 8.52 -9.48
N LEU A 64 -0.37 8.11 -9.62
CA LEU A 64 0.77 9.02 -9.70
C LEU A 64 0.97 9.59 -11.10
N PHE A 65 0.71 8.79 -12.13
CA PHE A 65 0.93 9.17 -13.52
C PHE A 65 -0.34 9.63 -14.25
N ASP A 66 -1.49 9.66 -13.57
CA ASP A 66 -2.81 10.05 -14.13
C ASP A 66 -3.11 9.33 -15.47
N LEU A 67 -2.74 8.04 -15.53
CA LEU A 67 -2.87 7.16 -16.71
C LEU A 67 -4.25 6.50 -16.79
#